data_AF-A0A0K8R463-F1
#
_entry.id   AF-A0A0K8R463-F1
#
_cell.length_a   1.000
_cell.length_b   1.000
_cell.length_c   1.000
_cell.angle_alpha   90.00
_cell.angle_beta   90.00
_cell.angle_gamma   90.00
#
_symmetry.space_group_name_H-M   'P 1'
#
loop_
_entity.id
_entity.type
_entity.pdbx_description
1 polymer ?
#
loop_
_entity_poly.entity_id
_entity_poly.type
_entity_poly.pdbx_seq_one_letter_code
_entity_poly.pdbx_strand_id
1 'polypeptide(L)'
;MMIVVFAAVLMLPALQSEGFLSRTVSSNDCMELIDEGGQISCGLAGSNDIEDYDPYSCSLRCSGGANPKLPNGVCSGGEVNCTAFVKEGLRNWKQNMEKIRHEVLKKWCTCYPKD
;
A
#
# COMPACT_ATOMS: atom_id res chain seq x y z
N MET A 1 18.06 -6.43 -53.85
CA MET A 1 18.20 -6.74 -52.42
C MET A 1 17.26 -5.84 -51.64
N MET A 2 16.06 -6.36 -51.35
CA MET A 2 15.07 -5.76 -50.46
C MET A 2 15.41 -6.16 -49.01
N ILE A 3 14.80 -5.46 -48.05
CA ILE A 3 14.70 -5.81 -46.62
C ILE A 3 15.86 -5.33 -45.74
N VAL A 4 15.97 -4.01 -45.49
CA VAL A 4 16.65 -3.56 -44.25
C VAL A 4 16.04 -2.29 -43.61
N VAL A 5 14.96 -1.70 -44.12
CA VAL A 5 14.52 -0.40 -43.59
C VAL A 5 13.01 -0.31 -43.40
N PHE A 6 12.41 -1.26 -42.68
CA PHE A 6 11.05 -1.09 -42.14
C PHE A 6 10.86 -1.83 -40.80
N ALA A 7 11.86 -1.75 -39.92
CA ALA A 7 11.82 -2.36 -38.58
C ALA A 7 11.86 -1.32 -37.43
N ALA A 8 11.53 -0.04 -37.72
CA ALA A 8 11.61 1.05 -36.73
C ALA A 8 10.27 1.77 -36.47
N VAL A 9 9.14 1.22 -36.94
CA VAL A 9 7.78 1.80 -36.73
C VAL A 9 6.85 0.84 -35.99
N LEU A 10 7.40 -0.14 -35.27
CA LEU A 10 6.62 -1.10 -34.48
C LEU A 10 6.92 -1.06 -32.96
N MET A 11 7.68 -0.06 -32.49
CA MET A 11 8.04 0.07 -31.07
C MET A 11 7.31 1.19 -30.33
N LEU A 12 6.16 1.65 -30.83
CA LEU A 12 5.20 2.43 -30.02
C LEU A 12 3.76 2.07 -30.43
N PRO A 13 3.22 1.01 -29.83
CA PRO A 13 2.02 1.21 -29.05
C PRO A 13 2.14 0.48 -27.70
N ALA A 14 3.00 0.98 -26.82
CA ALA A 14 3.01 0.58 -25.41
C ALA A 14 2.49 1.69 -24.47
N LEU A 15 1.97 2.78 -25.03
CA LEU A 15 1.06 3.69 -24.32
C LEU A 15 -0.38 3.26 -24.61
N GLN A 16 -0.69 1.98 -24.43
CA GLN A 16 -2.02 1.65 -23.95
C GLN A 16 -2.07 2.23 -22.55
N SER A 17 -2.58 3.47 -22.46
CA SER A 17 -3.15 4.05 -21.26
C SER A 17 -3.74 2.90 -20.48
N GLU A 18 -3.12 2.55 -19.35
CA GLU A 18 -3.53 1.43 -18.52
C GLU A 18 -5.03 1.55 -18.42
N GLY A 19 -5.72 0.62 -19.07
CA GLY A 19 -7.15 0.52 -18.98
C GLY A 19 -7.38 0.47 -17.49
N PHE A 20 -8.12 1.45 -16.97
CA PHE A 20 -8.66 1.42 -15.64
C PHE A 20 -9.57 0.20 -15.62
N LEU A 21 -8.97 -0.97 -15.44
CA LEU A 21 -9.64 -2.21 -15.19
C LEU A 21 -10.29 -1.95 -13.86
N SER A 22 -11.53 -1.47 -13.93
CA SER A 22 -12.41 -1.30 -12.80
C SER A 22 -12.71 -2.71 -12.30
N ARG A 23 -11.71 -3.30 -11.66
CA ARG A 23 -11.83 -4.47 -10.82
C ARG A 23 -12.75 -4.00 -9.72
N THR A 24 -13.96 -4.55 -9.73
CA THR A 24 -14.95 -4.35 -8.67
C THR A 24 -14.21 -4.40 -7.34
N VAL A 25 -14.24 -3.28 -6.62
CA VAL A 25 -13.56 -3.13 -5.33
C VAL A 25 -14.17 -4.17 -4.40
N SER A 26 -13.41 -5.21 -4.10
CA SER A 26 -13.84 -6.23 -3.15
C SER A 26 -13.46 -5.76 -1.75
N SER A 27 -14.28 -6.08 -0.75
CA SER A 27 -13.93 -5.80 0.66
C SER A 27 -12.56 -6.41 1.02
N ASN A 28 -12.24 -7.58 0.45
CA ASN A 28 -10.96 -8.24 0.63
C ASN A 28 -9.78 -7.38 0.16
N ASP A 29 -9.95 -6.53 -0.87
CA ASP A 29 -8.88 -5.68 -1.37
C ASP A 29 -8.45 -4.62 -0.34
N CYS A 30 -9.39 -4.08 0.45
CA CYS A 30 -9.05 -3.13 1.52
C CYS A 30 -8.42 -3.83 2.70
N MET A 31 -8.89 -5.03 3.05
CA MET A 31 -8.35 -5.83 4.14
C MET A 31 -6.89 -6.21 3.88
N GLU A 32 -6.58 -6.67 2.66
CA GLU A 32 -5.20 -6.96 2.23
C GLU A 32 -4.30 -5.73 2.36
N LEU A 33 -4.77 -4.55 1.96
CA LEU A 33 -4.00 -3.30 2.10
C LEU A 33 -3.79 -2.88 3.56
N ILE A 34 -4.80 -3.10 4.42
CA ILE A 34 -4.70 -2.86 5.87
C ILE A 34 -3.67 -3.81 6.47
N ASP A 35 -3.69 -5.09 6.12
CA ASP A 35 -2.75 -6.08 6.62
C ASP A 35 -1.31 -5.77 6.18
N GLU A 36 -1.08 -5.53 4.89
CA GLU A 36 0.25 -5.22 4.36
C GLU A 36 0.83 -3.93 4.94
N GLY A 37 0.04 -2.84 4.96
CA GLY A 37 0.49 -1.57 5.53
C GLY A 37 0.59 -1.63 7.06
N GLY A 38 -0.28 -2.42 7.68
CA GLY A 38 -0.36 -2.56 9.13
C GLY A 38 0.80 -3.36 9.69
N GLN A 39 1.25 -4.40 8.99
CA GLN A 39 2.49 -5.11 9.28
C GLN A 39 3.68 -4.15 9.38
N ILE A 40 3.79 -3.19 8.45
CA ILE A 40 4.86 -2.18 8.47
C ILE A 40 4.64 -1.18 9.60
N SER A 41 3.40 -0.71 9.78
CA SER A 41 3.06 0.27 10.81
C SER A 41 3.31 -0.26 12.23
N CYS A 42 2.93 -1.50 12.51
CA CYS A 42 3.20 -2.19 13.77
C CYS A 42 4.71 -2.34 14.02
N GLY A 43 5.48 -2.76 13.00
CA GLY A 43 6.93 -2.81 13.07
C GLY A 43 7.57 -1.45 13.37
N LEU A 44 7.10 -0.38 12.71
CA LEU A 44 7.56 1.00 12.96
C LEU A 44 7.20 1.51 14.35
N ALA A 45 6.10 1.01 14.93
CA ALA A 45 5.70 1.30 16.31
C ALA A 45 6.50 0.50 17.36
N GLY A 46 7.47 -0.32 16.93
CA GLY A 46 8.26 -1.18 17.82
C GLY A 46 7.50 -2.41 18.33
N SER A 47 6.37 -2.74 17.70
CA SER A 47 5.65 -4.00 17.91
C SER A 47 6.00 -5.02 16.82
N ASN A 48 5.54 -6.25 16.99
CA ASN A 48 5.70 -7.30 15.99
C ASN A 48 4.61 -7.18 14.91
N ASP A 49 4.00 -8.30 14.55
CA ASP A 49 3.01 -8.41 13.48
C ASP A 49 1.69 -7.72 13.83
N ILE A 50 0.90 -7.47 12.79
CA ILE A 50 -0.51 -7.14 12.93
C ILE A 50 -1.29 -8.39 13.37
N GLU A 51 -2.18 -8.24 14.35
CA GLU A 51 -3.13 -9.29 14.72
C GLU A 51 -4.51 -9.04 14.13
N ASP A 52 -4.94 -7.79 14.16
CA ASP A 52 -6.28 -7.35 13.77
C ASP A 52 -6.31 -5.81 13.68
N TYR A 53 -7.50 -5.24 13.50
CA TYR A 53 -7.78 -3.83 13.76
C TYR A 53 -9.12 -3.66 14.50
N ASP A 54 -9.23 -2.58 15.28
CA ASP A 54 -10.49 -2.17 15.88
C ASP A 54 -11.18 -1.12 14.97
N PRO A 55 -12.32 -1.46 14.34
CA PRO A 55 -13.03 -0.52 13.46
C PRO A 55 -13.73 0.61 14.24
N TYR A 56 -13.99 0.45 15.54
CA TYR A 56 -14.59 1.50 16.36
C TYR A 56 -13.57 2.59 16.70
N SER A 57 -12.36 2.19 17.14
CA SER A 57 -11.28 3.15 17.39
C SER A 57 -10.54 3.57 16.11
N CYS A 58 -10.77 2.87 15.00
CA CYS A 58 -10.03 2.94 13.74
C CYS A 58 -8.51 2.85 13.95
N SER A 59 -8.09 1.83 14.70
CA SER A 59 -6.68 1.57 15.01
C SER A 59 -6.34 0.12 14.72
N LEU A 60 -5.10 -0.13 14.32
CA LEU A 60 -4.54 -1.48 14.25
C LEU A 60 -4.40 -2.05 15.67
N ARG A 61 -4.41 -3.38 15.78
CA ARG A 61 -4.02 -4.12 16.97
C ARG A 61 -2.77 -4.93 16.63
N CYS A 62 -1.63 -4.49 17.17
CA CYS A 62 -0.35 -5.17 16.98
C CYS A 62 -0.08 -6.13 18.14
N SER A 63 0.62 -7.25 17.90
CA SER A 63 0.96 -8.21 18.97
C SER A 63 1.81 -7.64 20.12
N GLY A 64 2.49 -6.51 19.90
CA GLY A 64 3.25 -5.80 20.94
C GLY A 64 2.43 -4.82 21.78
N GLY A 65 1.09 -4.78 21.60
CA GLY A 65 0.20 -3.87 22.31
C GLY A 65 0.16 -2.43 21.77
N ALA A 66 0.94 -2.12 20.73
CA ALA A 66 0.79 -0.85 20.01
C ALA A 66 -0.54 -0.82 19.23
N ASN A 67 -1.15 0.36 19.18
CA ASN A 67 -2.41 0.58 18.47
C ASN A 67 -2.35 1.79 17.51
N PRO A 68 -1.47 1.76 16.49
CA PRO A 68 -1.36 2.85 15.52
C PRO A 68 -2.68 3.06 14.77
N LYS A 69 -3.01 4.32 14.49
CA LYS A 69 -4.26 4.72 13.83
C LYS A 69 -4.24 4.37 12.33
N LEU A 70 -5.36 3.88 11.83
CA LEU A 70 -5.62 3.82 10.39
C LEU A 70 -5.87 5.23 9.82
N PRO A 71 -5.72 5.44 8.50
CA PRO A 71 -6.03 6.71 7.86
C PRO A 71 -7.46 7.18 8.12
N ASN A 72 -7.62 8.49 8.23
CA ASN A 72 -8.94 9.10 8.36
C ASN A 72 -9.83 8.72 7.18
N GLY A 73 -11.09 8.38 7.46
CA GLY A 73 -12.08 8.02 6.45
C GLY A 73 -12.08 6.54 6.03
N VAL A 74 -11.15 5.73 6.53
CA VAL A 74 -11.17 4.26 6.31
C VAL A 74 -12.30 3.60 7.10
N CYS A 75 -12.45 3.97 8.38
CA CYS A 75 -13.50 3.45 9.24
C CYS A 75 -14.64 4.46 9.37
N SER A 76 -15.88 3.98 9.28
CA SER A 76 -17.09 4.76 9.54
C SER A 76 -18.14 3.86 10.16
N GLY A 77 -18.79 4.31 11.24
CA GLY A 77 -19.87 3.55 11.88
C GLY A 77 -19.44 2.21 12.53
N GLY A 78 -18.15 2.02 12.82
CA GLY A 78 -17.65 0.76 13.40
C GLY A 78 -17.38 -0.33 12.36
N GLU A 79 -17.24 0.02 11.08
CA GLU A 79 -16.79 -0.88 10.01
C GLU A 79 -15.82 -0.18 9.04
N VAL A 80 -15.10 -0.98 8.24
CA VAL A 80 -14.34 -0.47 7.09
C VAL A 80 -15.24 -0.45 5.86
N ASN A 81 -15.64 0.74 5.44
CA ASN A 81 -16.44 0.90 4.23
C ASN A 81 -15.52 0.96 3.00
N CYS A 82 -15.25 -0.20 2.40
CA CYS A 82 -14.31 -0.34 1.28
C CYS A 82 -14.88 0.23 -0.03
N THR A 83 -14.82 1.55 -0.17
CA THR A 83 -15.09 2.26 -1.42
C THR A 83 -13.82 2.38 -2.27
N ALA A 84 -13.94 2.74 -3.54
CA ALA A 84 -12.77 3.02 -4.39
C ALA A 84 -11.87 4.12 -3.80
N PHE A 85 -12.45 5.13 -3.16
CA PHE A 85 -11.70 6.19 -2.48
C PHE A 85 -10.93 5.66 -1.27
N VAL A 86 -11.57 4.84 -0.43
CA VAL A 86 -10.92 4.21 0.74
C VAL A 86 -9.80 3.28 0.30
N LYS A 87 -10.01 2.47 -0.73
CA LYS A 87 -8.98 1.61 -1.30
C LYS A 87 -7.75 2.39 -1.76
N GLU A 88 -7.94 3.50 -2.48
CA GLU A 88 -6.83 4.33 -2.94
C GLU A 88 -6.15 5.07 -1.77
N GLY A 89 -6.91 5.51 -0.78
CA GLY A 89 -6.36 6.05 0.47
C GLY A 89 -5.47 5.05 1.21
N LEU A 90 -5.91 3.78 1.30
CA LEU A 90 -5.15 2.69 1.91
C LEU A 90 -3.88 2.35 1.11
N ARG A 91 -3.93 2.37 -0.23
CA ARG A 91 -2.73 2.22 -1.08
C ARG A 91 -1.70 3.32 -0.82
N ASN A 92 -2.14 4.57 -0.81
CA ASN A 92 -1.27 5.72 -0.52
C ASN A 92 -0.69 5.64 0.90
N TRP A 93 -1.50 5.23 1.87
CA TRP A 93 -1.04 5.00 3.24
C TRP A 93 0.02 3.90 3.32
N LYS A 94 -0.20 2.75 2.66
CA LYS A 94 0.78 1.67 2.60
C LYS A 94 2.11 2.14 2.01
N GLN A 95 2.08 2.81 0.86
CA GLN A 95 3.27 3.38 0.22
C GLN A 95 4.00 4.36 1.14
N ASN A 96 3.25 5.17 1.90
CA ASN A 96 3.86 6.06 2.89
C ASN A 96 4.52 5.30 4.05
N MET A 97 3.92 4.21 4.54
CA MET A 97 4.55 3.34 5.54
C MET A 97 5.84 2.70 5.01
N GLU A 98 5.85 2.21 3.77
CA GLU A 98 7.04 1.69 3.10
C GLU A 98 8.14 2.76 2.98
N LYS A 99 7.76 3.99 2.61
CA LYS A 99 8.68 5.13 2.55
C LYS A 99 9.27 5.46 3.92
N ILE A 100 8.44 5.56 4.96
CA ILE A 100 8.91 5.82 6.33
C ILE A 100 9.88 4.72 6.76
N ARG A 101 9.55 3.45 6.52
CA ARG A 101 10.45 2.32 6.79
C ARG A 101 11.77 2.48 6.06
N HIS A 102 11.76 2.80 4.76
CA HIS A 102 12.97 3.03 3.99
C HIS A 102 13.82 4.16 4.58
N GLU A 103 13.22 5.30 4.91
CA GLU A 103 13.94 6.44 5.51
C GLU A 103 14.53 6.11 6.90
N VAL A 104 13.79 5.35 7.72
CA VAL A 104 14.29 4.85 9.02
C VAL A 104 15.49 3.94 8.81
N LEU A 105 15.39 2.95 7.92
CA LEU A 105 16.49 2.04 7.63
C LEU A 105 17.70 2.77 7.05
N LYS A 106 17.49 3.69 6.11
CA LYS A 106 18.55 4.52 5.51
C LYS A 106 19.28 5.39 6.54
N LYS A 107 18.55 5.91 7.53
CA LYS A 107 19.10 6.77 8.58
C LYS A 107 19.84 5.99 9.67
N TRP A 108 19.30 4.85 10.09
CA TRP A 108 19.77 4.13 11.29
C TRP A 108 20.56 2.85 10.99
N CYS A 109 20.49 2.30 9.79
CA CYS A 109 21.21 1.08 9.41
C CYS A 109 22.35 1.40 8.44
N THR A 110 23.60 1.20 8.89
CA THR A 110 24.82 1.53 8.13
C THR A 110 24.96 0.75 6.82
N CYS A 111 24.48 -0.49 6.77
CA CYS A 111 24.59 -1.36 5.60
C CYS A 111 23.36 -1.31 4.67
N TYR A 112 22.38 -0.45 4.94
CA TYR A 112 21.19 -0.36 4.11
C TYR A 112 21.47 0.46 2.83
N PRO A 113 21.06 -0.01 1.63
CA PRO A 113 21.24 0.73 0.38
C PRO A 113 20.64 2.14 0.44
N LYS A 114 21.35 3.12 -0.14
CA LYS A 114 20.98 4.55 -0.05
C LYS A 114 20.42 5.11 -1.35
N ASP A 115 20.38 4.29 -2.40
CA ASP A 115 19.94 4.65 -3.76
C ASP A 115 18.41 4.80 -3.84
#